data_AF-A0A227J2D3-F1
#
_entry.id   AF-A0A227J2D3-F1
#
_cell.length_a   1.000
_cell.length_b   1.000
_cell.length_c   1.000
_cell.angle_alpha   90.00
_cell.angle_beta   90.00
_cell.angle_gamma   90.00
#
_symmetry.space_group_name_H-M   'P 1'
#
loop_
_entity.id
_entity.type
_entity.pdbx_description
1 polymer ?
#
loop_
_entity_poly.entity_id
_entity_poly.type
_entity_poly.pdbx_seq_one_letter_code
_entity_poly.pdbx_strand_id
1 'polypeptide(L)'
;LMKLLTWMDHHRYRLDFISLSGLQEYQTYLVDLDYKQTSRARMLSAIRRLFQYLHREKVRADDPSALLVSPKLPQRLPKDISEEQVDALLDAPDPNDPVELRD
;
A
#
# COMPACT_ATOMS: atom_id res chain seq x y z
N LEU A 1 8.71 5.72 1.44
CA LEU A 1 7.73 6.58 2.14
C LEU A 1 7.96 8.07 1.92
N MET A 2 9.20 8.58 1.83
CA MET A 2 9.47 10.00 1.52
C MET A 2 8.69 10.54 0.32
N LYS A 3 8.60 9.78 -0.78
CA LYS A 3 7.81 10.17 -1.96
C LYS A 3 6.32 10.37 -1.68
N LEU A 4 5.73 9.56 -0.80
CA LEU A 4 4.34 9.73 -0.38
C LEU A 4 4.21 11.01 0.45
N LEU A 5 5.09 11.23 1.42
CA LEU A 5 5.06 12.42 2.26
C LEU A 5 5.23 13.71 1.46
N THR A 6 6.16 13.75 0.50
CA THR A 6 6.34 14.89 -0.41
C THR A 6 5.10 15.11 -1.29
N TRP A 7 4.53 14.03 -1.84
CA TRP A 7 3.30 14.16 -2.64
C TRP A 7 2.15 14.69 -1.78
N MET A 8 1.99 14.17 -0.56
CA MET A 8 0.95 14.62 0.37
C MET A 8 1.08 16.10 0.71
N ASP A 9 2.30 16.57 1.00
CA ASP A 9 2.57 17.98 1.29
C ASP A 9 2.11 18.91 0.14
N HIS A 10 2.45 18.53 -1.10
CA HIS A 10 2.04 19.27 -2.30
C HIS A 10 0.51 19.26 -2.51
N HIS A 11 -0.17 18.19 -2.12
CA HIS A 11 -1.63 18.03 -2.27
C HIS A 11 -2.40 18.40 -1.00
N ARG A 12 -1.71 18.96 0.01
CA ARG A 12 -2.25 19.36 1.32
C ARG A 12 -2.92 18.22 2.09
N TYR A 13 -2.52 16.98 1.83
CA TYR A 13 -2.89 15.83 2.64
C TYR A 13 -2.03 15.76 3.89
N ARG A 14 -2.63 15.24 4.98
CA ARG A 14 -1.91 14.94 6.22
C ARG A 14 -1.99 13.45 6.54
N LEU A 15 -0.96 12.92 7.19
CA LEU A 15 -0.82 11.48 7.44
C LEU A 15 -1.90 10.92 8.37
N ASP A 16 -2.30 11.73 9.34
CA ASP A 16 -3.37 11.47 10.30
C ASP A 16 -4.77 11.45 9.67
N PHE A 17 -4.99 12.19 8.56
CA PHE A 17 -6.32 12.35 7.97
C PHE A 17 -6.47 11.87 6.52
N ILE A 18 -5.40 11.43 5.85
CA ILE A 18 -5.50 10.99 4.44
C ILE A 18 -6.46 9.81 4.31
N SER A 19 -7.50 9.97 3.51
CA SER A 19 -8.51 8.95 3.27
C SER A 19 -8.04 7.89 2.27
N LEU A 20 -8.85 6.84 2.09
CA LEU A 20 -8.69 5.88 1.00
C LEU A 20 -8.57 6.57 -0.36
N SER A 21 -9.40 7.59 -0.62
CA SER A 21 -9.39 8.33 -1.89
C SER A 21 -8.05 9.03 -2.12
N GLY A 22 -7.48 9.66 -1.09
CA GLY A 22 -6.15 10.29 -1.20
C GLY A 22 -5.04 9.26 -1.49
N LEU A 23 -5.14 8.04 -0.95
CA LEU A 23 -4.21 6.97 -1.27
C LEU A 23 -4.40 6.41 -2.69
N GLN A 24 -5.63 6.37 -3.20
CA GLN A 24 -5.92 6.01 -4.59
C GLN A 24 -5.43 7.08 -5.58
N GLU A 25 -5.57 8.36 -5.23
CA GLU A 25 -4.99 9.48 -5.99
C GLU A 25 -3.47 9.35 -6.06
N TYR A 26 -2.80 9.00 -4.95
CA TYR A 26 -1.37 8.75 -4.99
C TYR A 26 -0.99 7.58 -5.91
N GLN A 27 -1.77 6.50 -5.92
CA GLN A 27 -1.52 5.40 -6.85
C GLN A 27 -1.66 5.83 -8.32
N THR A 28 -2.64 6.70 -8.61
CA THR A 28 -2.87 7.26 -9.95
C THR A 28 -1.70 8.16 -10.35
N TYR A 29 -1.25 9.03 -9.45
CA TYR A 29 -0.06 9.86 -9.66
C TYR A 29 1.19 9.03 -10.02
N LEU A 30 1.39 7.86 -9.40
CA LEU A 30 2.49 6.97 -9.76
C LEU A 30 2.33 6.32 -11.14
N VAL A 31 1.09 6.08 -11.60
CA VAL A 31 0.80 5.63 -12.96
C VAL A 31 1.19 6.71 -13.96
N ASP A 32 0.76 7.95 -13.70
CA ASP A 32 0.98 9.09 -14.59
C ASP A 32 2.47 9.43 -14.72
N LEU A 33 3.26 9.12 -13.68
CA LEU A 33 4.73 9.21 -13.69
C LEU A 33 5.43 7.99 -14.32
N ASP A 34 4.69 7.07 -14.94
CA ASP A 34 5.19 5.86 -15.60
C ASP A 34 6.04 4.96 -14.68
N TYR A 35 5.69 4.89 -13.38
CA TYR A 35 6.38 3.96 -12.49
C TYR A 35 6.06 2.52 -12.89
N LYS A 36 7.12 1.73 -13.02
CA LYS A 36 7.02 0.28 -13.22
C LYS A 36 6.10 -0.36 -12.20
N GLN A 37 5.31 -1.34 -12.65
CA GLN A 37 4.34 -2.06 -11.83
C GLN A 37 4.96 -2.66 -10.56
N THR A 38 6.15 -3.26 -10.67
CA THR A 38 6.88 -3.83 -9.52
C THR A 38 7.27 -2.78 -8.48
N SER A 39 7.64 -1.57 -8.91
CA SER A 39 7.93 -0.45 -8.01
C SER A 39 6.68 0.04 -7.28
N ARG A 40 5.56 0.11 -7.99
CA ARG A 40 4.26 0.50 -7.43
C ARG A 40 3.75 -0.53 -6.41
N ALA A 41 3.90 -1.82 -6.70
CA ALA A 41 3.53 -2.91 -5.78
C ALA A 41 4.34 -2.88 -4.46
N ARG A 42 5.66 -2.66 -4.55
CA ARG A 42 6.51 -2.47 -3.36
C ARG A 42 6.08 -1.24 -2.55
N MET A 43 5.72 -0.16 -3.23
CA MET A 43 5.26 1.06 -2.57
C MET A 43 3.93 0.86 -1.85
N LEU A 44 2.97 0.18 -2.48
CA LEU A 44 1.70 -0.19 -1.86
C LEU A 44 1.91 -1.05 -0.60
N SER A 45 2.84 -2.01 -0.66
CA SER A 45 3.18 -2.85 0.49
C SER A 45 3.76 -2.03 1.66
N ALA A 46 4.62 -1.05 1.35
CA ALA A 46 5.15 -0.13 2.35
C ALA A 46 4.08 0.80 2.94
N ILE A 47 3.12 1.26 2.11
CA ILE A 47 1.97 2.06 2.55
C ILE A 47 1.13 1.26 3.53
N ARG A 48 0.79 0.01 3.19
CA ARG A 48 -0.01 -0.87 4.06
C ARG A 48 0.64 -1.06 5.43
N ARG A 49 1.92 -1.44 5.44
CA ARG A 49 2.68 -1.60 6.69
C ARG A 49 2.74 -0.32 7.52
N LEU A 50 2.85 0.85 6.89
CA LEU A 50 2.85 2.12 7.59
C LEU A 50 1.50 2.39 8.27
N PHE A 51 0.38 2.29 7.53
CA PHE A 51 -0.93 2.60 8.11
C PHE A 51 -1.38 1.58 9.15
N GLN A 52 -1.04 0.29 8.96
CA GLN A 52 -1.21 -0.74 10.00
C GLN A 52 -0.43 -0.40 11.28
N TYR A 53 0.82 0.03 11.14
CA TYR A 53 1.63 0.48 12.27
C TYR A 53 1.00 1.70 12.96
N LEU A 54 0.62 2.74 12.20
CA LEU A 54 -0.02 3.95 12.76
C LEU A 54 -1.32 3.63 13.50
N HIS A 55 -2.10 2.70 12.98
CA HIS A 55 -3.32 2.23 13.62
C HIS A 55 -3.01 1.49 14.93
N ARG A 56 -2.05 0.55 14.91
CA ARG A 56 -1.63 -0.22 16.09
C ARG A 56 -1.08 0.67 17.20
N GLU A 57 -0.28 1.68 16.86
CA GLU A 57 0.28 2.63 17.82
C GLU A 57 -0.74 3.70 18.28
N LYS A 58 -2.00 3.60 17.85
CA LYS A 58 -3.08 4.56 18.14
C LYS A 58 -2.77 5.99 17.71
N VAL A 59 -1.80 6.18 16.82
CA VAL A 59 -1.50 7.47 16.17
C VAL A 59 -2.65 7.82 15.22
N ARG A 60 -3.31 6.80 14.67
CA ARG A 60 -4.48 6.95 13.82
C ARG A 60 -5.59 5.99 14.25
N ALA A 61 -6.83 6.45 14.20
CA ALA A 61 -7.99 5.65 14.63
C ALA A 61 -8.40 4.57 13.60
N ASP A 62 -7.97 4.72 12.35
CA ASP A 62 -8.34 3.88 11.21
C ASP A 62 -7.13 3.49 10.35
N ASP A 63 -7.28 2.43 9.56
CA ASP A 63 -6.35 2.04 8.50
C ASP A 63 -6.99 2.28 7.12
N PRO A 64 -6.74 3.42 6.45
CA PRO A 64 -7.27 3.70 5.11
C PRO A 64 -6.64 2.81 4.02
N SER A 65 -5.52 2.16 4.33
CA SER A 65 -4.79 1.30 3.38
C SER A 65 -5.38 -0.11 3.28
N ALA A 66 -6.17 -0.53 4.28
CA ALA A 66 -6.83 -1.83 4.31
C ALA A 66 -7.77 -2.03 3.11
N LEU A 67 -8.38 -0.94 2.63
CA LEU A 67 -9.27 -0.95 1.47
C LEU A 67 -8.58 -0.58 0.15
N LEU A 68 -7.26 -0.35 0.16
CA LEU A 68 -6.51 -0.19 -1.09
C LEU A 68 -6.47 -1.53 -1.80
N VAL A 69 -7.40 -1.73 -2.71
CA VAL A 69 -7.32 -2.81 -3.68
C VAL A 69 -6.20 -2.45 -4.66
N SER A 70 -5.27 -3.37 -4.89
CA SER A 70 -4.40 -3.24 -6.06
C SER A 70 -5.32 -3.12 -7.28
N PRO A 71 -5.14 -2.13 -8.18
CA PRO A 71 -6.02 -1.98 -9.33
C PRO A 71 -6.07 -3.30 -10.09
N LYS A 72 -7.27 -3.90 -10.14
CA LYS A 72 -7.52 -5.10 -10.95
C LYS A 72 -7.22 -4.72 -12.40
N LEU A 73 -6.17 -5.30 -12.94
CA LEU A 73 -5.70 -5.03 -14.30
C LEU A 73 -6.82 -5.32 -15.30
N PRO A 74 -7.20 -4.39 -16.19
CA PRO A 74 -7.79 -4.78 -17.47
C PRO A 74 -6.74 -5.62 -18.20
N GLN A 75 -7.11 -6.87 -18.47
CA GLN A 75 -6.28 -7.92 -19.01
C GLN A 75 -5.86 -7.57 -20.44
N ARG A 76 -4.72 -6.87 -20.58
CA ARG A 76 -3.79 -6.90 -21.72
C ARG A 76 -2.66 -5.92 -21.48
N LEU A 77 -1.46 -6.43 -21.28
CA LEU A 77 -0.20 -5.95 -21.87
C LEU A 77 0.83 -7.11 -21.76
N PRO A 78 1.76 -7.24 -22.72
CA PRO A 78 2.40 -8.49 -23.09
C PRO A 78 3.59 -8.85 -22.20
N LYS A 79 3.81 -10.16 -22.08
CA LYS A 79 5.03 -10.89 -21.67
C LYS A 79 6.06 -10.05 -20.89
N ASP A 80 5.98 -10.10 -19.55
CA ASP A 80 7.14 -10.27 -18.64
C ASP A 80 6.79 -10.01 -17.16
N ILE A 81 5.62 -10.47 -16.68
CA ILE A 81 5.40 -10.66 -15.24
C ILE A 81 4.72 -12.01 -15.05
N SER A 82 5.44 -12.97 -14.47
CA SER A 82 4.85 -14.23 -14.01
C SER A 82 4.13 -14.00 -12.67
N GLU A 83 2.95 -14.60 -12.58
CA GLU A 83 1.90 -14.37 -11.59
C GLU A 83 2.29 -14.75 -10.15
N GLU A 84 3.37 -15.51 -9.94
CA GLU A 84 3.73 -16.07 -8.62
C GLU A 84 4.40 -15.08 -7.64
N GLN A 85 4.93 -13.94 -8.10
CA GLN A 85 5.68 -13.00 -7.22
C GLN A 85 4.81 -11.94 -6.54
N VAL A 86 3.55 -11.77 -6.98
CA VAL A 86 2.61 -10.83 -6.37
C VAL A 86 1.91 -11.44 -5.15
N ASP A 87 1.73 -12.76 -5.13
CA ASP A 87 1.07 -13.48 -4.04
C ASP A 87 1.91 -13.53 -2.75
N ALA A 88 3.24 -13.64 -2.85
CA ALA A 88 4.14 -13.55 -1.68
C ALA A 88 4.22 -12.14 -1.04
N LEU A 89 3.68 -11.10 -1.68
CA LEU A 89 3.62 -9.72 -1.14
C LEU A 89 2.33 -9.45 -0.36
N LEU A 90 1.37 -10.37 -0.42
CA LEU A 90 0.08 -10.31 0.31
C LEU A 90 0.06 -11.22 1.55
N ASP A 91 1.07 -12.07 1.74
CA ASP A 91 1.29 -12.84 2.98
C ASP A 91 1.76 -11.91 4.11
N ALA A 92 0.84 -11.11 4.62
CA ALA A 92 0.95 -10.50 5.92
C ALA A 92 0.39 -11.50 6.94
N PRO A 93 1.16 -11.93 7.96
CA PRO A 93 0.60 -12.72 9.05
C PRO A 93 -0.48 -11.90 9.78
N ASP A 94 -1.59 -12.56 10.10
CA ASP A 94 -2.73 -12.03 10.84
C ASP A 94 -2.28 -11.59 12.24
N PRO A 95 -2.49 -10.31 12.65
CA PRO A 95 -2.16 -9.86 14.00
C PRO A 95 -3.13 -10.35 15.10
N ASN A 96 -4.12 -11.20 14.79
CA ASN A 96 -4.98 -11.85 15.78
C ASN A 96 -4.59 -13.29 16.14
N ASP A 97 -3.49 -13.82 15.60
CA ASP A 97 -3.04 -15.17 15.94
C ASP A 97 -2.03 -15.13 17.11
N PRO A 98 -2.37 -15.62 18.31
CA PRO A 98 -1.47 -15.62 19.44
C PRO A 98 -0.37 -16.65 19.19
N VAL A 99 0.83 -16.16 18.83
CA VAL A 99 2.15 -16.80 18.98
C VAL A 99 2.04 -18.26 19.46
N GLU A 100 2.00 -19.21 18.53
CA GLU A 100 2.32 -20.59 18.87
C GLU A 100 3.82 -20.68 19.11
N LEU A 101 4.12 -20.66 20.42
CA LEU A 101 5.18 -21.38 21.10
C LEU A 101 6.45 -21.66 20.29
N ARG A 102 7.46 -20.84 20.57
CA ARG A 102 8.76 -21.29 21.10
C ARG A 102 9.08 -22.78 20.87
N ASP A 103 10.05 -23.02 20.00
CA ASP A 103 11.04 -24.09 20.18
C ASP A 103 12.39 -23.44 20.53
#